data_AF-A0A4Y2S9L4-F1
#
_entry.id   AF-A0A4Y2S9L4-F1
#
_cell.length_a   1.000
_cell.length_b   1.000
_cell.length_c   1.000
_cell.angle_alpha   90.00
_cell.angle_beta   90.00
_cell.angle_gamma   90.00
#
_symmetry.space_group_name_H-M   'P 1'
#
loop_
_entity.id
_entity.type
_entity.pdbx_description
1 polymer ?
#
loop_
_entity_poly.entity_id
_entity_poly.type
_entity_poly.pdbx_seq_one_letter_code
_entity_poly.pdbx_strand_id
1 'polypeptide(L)'
;MQKRRDLSDVQKGMIIGFRAKGGSISEMANFVNCSRAALVKVYRAWQYGTIQNQRRGTCGAPRPIDDRGERRLRRCVRANRRATDRPDEPRGYQECILNKGSANVATHGPPQQTPG
;
A
#
# COMPACT_ATOMS: atom_id res chain seq x y z
N MET A 1 -20.90 -23.77 -22.75
CA MET A 1 -19.92 -23.03 -21.91
C MET A 1 -20.70 -22.26 -20.85
N GLN A 2 -20.74 -22.71 -19.60
CA GLN A 2 -21.53 -22.05 -18.53
C GLN A 2 -20.92 -20.67 -18.24
N LYS A 3 -21.73 -19.61 -18.43
CA LYS A 3 -21.37 -18.22 -18.15
C LYS A 3 -21.16 -18.09 -16.64
N ARG A 4 -19.89 -18.09 -16.19
CA ARG A 4 -19.54 -17.84 -14.79
C ARG A 4 -19.96 -16.42 -14.44
N ARG A 5 -21.05 -16.27 -13.69
CA ARG A 5 -21.35 -15.02 -13.00
C ARG A 5 -20.60 -15.08 -11.68
N ASP A 6 -19.61 -14.22 -11.54
CA ASP A 6 -18.92 -14.06 -10.27
C ASP A 6 -19.87 -13.44 -9.24
N LEU A 7 -19.74 -13.87 -8.00
CA LEU A 7 -20.52 -13.32 -6.88
C LEU A 7 -20.18 -11.85 -6.69
N SER A 8 -21.18 -11.04 -6.35
CA SER A 8 -20.93 -9.66 -5.96
C SER A 8 -20.15 -9.60 -4.65
N ASP A 9 -19.41 -8.52 -4.42
CA ASP A 9 -18.63 -8.38 -3.19
C ASP A 9 -19.52 -8.29 -1.94
N VAL A 10 -20.74 -7.76 -2.09
CA VAL A 10 -21.78 -7.79 -1.05
C VAL A 10 -22.15 -9.24 -0.69
N GLN A 11 -22.40 -10.09 -1.69
CA GLN A 11 -22.71 -11.50 -1.47
C GLN A 11 -21.52 -12.24 -0.84
N LYS A 12 -20.29 -12.00 -1.30
CA LYS A 12 -19.08 -12.57 -0.70
C LYS A 12 -18.96 -12.18 0.78
N GLY A 13 -19.22 -10.92 1.11
CA GLY A 13 -19.22 -10.40 2.48
C GLY A 13 -20.25 -11.11 3.38
N MET A 14 -21.49 -11.29 2.89
CA MET A 14 -22.54 -12.03 3.61
C MET A 14 -22.14 -13.48 3.89
N ILE A 15 -21.55 -14.16 2.90
CA ILE A 15 -21.09 -15.55 3.01
C ILE A 15 -20.00 -15.66 4.10
N ILE A 16 -19.02 -14.76 4.09
CA ILE A 16 -17.94 -14.73 5.08
C ILE A 16 -18.50 -14.46 6.48
N GLY A 17 -19.34 -13.43 6.63
CA GLY A 17 -19.87 -13.01 7.92
C GLY A 17 -20.72 -14.07 8.61
N PHE A 18 -21.63 -14.72 7.88
CA PHE A 18 -22.46 -15.78 8.43
C PHE A 18 -21.64 -17.04 8.76
N ARG A 19 -20.63 -17.38 7.93
CA ARG A 19 -19.76 -18.53 8.21
C ARG A 19 -18.84 -18.28 9.40
N ALA A 20 -18.38 -17.05 9.59
CA ALA A 20 -17.63 -16.64 10.78
C ALA A 20 -18.48 -16.73 12.07
N LYS A 21 -19.81 -16.55 11.97
CA LYS A 21 -20.76 -16.77 13.07
C LYS A 21 -21.13 -18.24 13.31
N GLY A 22 -20.53 -19.19 12.58
CA GLY A 22 -20.79 -20.63 12.75
C GLY A 22 -21.98 -21.17 11.96
N GLY A 23 -22.58 -20.39 11.07
CA GLY A 23 -23.73 -20.83 10.28
C GLY A 23 -23.41 -21.96 9.28
N SER A 24 -24.41 -22.78 8.95
CA SER A 24 -24.24 -23.96 8.09
C SER A 24 -24.11 -23.60 6.60
N ILE A 25 -23.38 -24.41 5.83
CA ILE A 25 -23.17 -24.17 4.39
C ILE A 25 -24.48 -24.33 3.60
N SER A 26 -25.32 -25.28 3.99
CA SER A 26 -26.58 -25.57 3.30
C SER A 26 -27.58 -24.42 3.46
N GLU A 27 -27.71 -23.89 4.67
CA GLU A 27 -28.57 -22.75 4.99
C GLU A 27 -28.12 -21.48 4.26
N MET A 28 -26.80 -21.22 4.22
CA MET A 28 -26.23 -20.12 3.44
C MET A 28 -26.46 -20.27 1.93
N ALA A 29 -26.37 -21.50 1.40
CA ALA A 29 -26.60 -21.76 -0.03
C ALA A 29 -28.02 -21.42 -0.44
N ASN A 30 -28.99 -21.75 0.42
CA ASN A 30 -30.40 -21.42 0.22
C ASN A 30 -30.63 -19.91 0.35
N PHE A 31 -29.99 -19.26 1.32
CA PHE A 31 -30.15 -17.81 1.56
C PHE A 31 -29.60 -16.94 0.41
N VAL A 32 -28.38 -17.24 -0.09
CA VAL A 32 -27.76 -16.47 -1.19
C VAL A 32 -28.19 -16.99 -2.56
N ASN A 33 -29.00 -18.07 -2.59
CA ASN A 33 -29.41 -18.78 -3.79
C ASN A 33 -28.23 -19.13 -4.71
N CYS A 34 -27.16 -19.64 -4.11
CA CYS A 34 -25.89 -19.91 -4.78
C CYS A 34 -25.40 -21.32 -4.48
N SER A 35 -24.69 -21.92 -5.44
CA SER A 35 -24.19 -23.28 -5.28
C SER A 35 -23.30 -23.43 -4.04
N ARG A 36 -23.45 -24.54 -3.31
CA ARG A 36 -22.58 -24.89 -2.17
C ARG A 36 -21.09 -24.86 -2.55
N ALA A 37 -20.75 -25.26 -3.78
CA ALA A 37 -19.39 -25.22 -4.30
C ALA A 37 -18.83 -23.80 -4.44
N ALA A 38 -19.66 -22.82 -4.85
CA ALA A 38 -19.25 -21.42 -4.91
C ALA A 38 -18.97 -20.86 -3.51
N LEU A 39 -19.81 -21.19 -2.53
CA LEU A 39 -19.61 -20.78 -1.14
C LEU A 39 -18.29 -21.31 -0.57
N VAL A 40 -18.00 -22.60 -0.78
CA VAL A 40 -16.77 -23.23 -0.31
C VAL A 40 -15.55 -22.57 -0.95
N LYS A 41 -15.61 -22.19 -2.23
CA LYS A 41 -14.52 -21.45 -2.90
C LYS A 41 -14.30 -20.07 -2.29
N VAL A 42 -15.36 -19.29 -2.07
CA VAL A 42 -15.26 -17.97 -1.44
C VAL A 42 -14.70 -18.07 -0.03
N TYR A 43 -15.22 -19.01 0.77
CA TYR A 43 -14.79 -19.17 2.16
C TYR A 43 -13.32 -19.62 2.24
N ARG A 44 -12.89 -20.57 1.41
CA ARG A 44 -11.48 -20.99 1.34
C ARG A 44 -10.56 -19.86 0.90
N ALA A 45 -10.96 -19.09 -0.12
CA ALA A 45 -10.19 -17.93 -0.58
C ALA A 45 -10.01 -16.90 0.54
N TRP A 46 -11.08 -16.61 1.30
CA TRP A 46 -11.01 -15.74 2.47
C TRP A 46 -10.13 -16.32 3.59
N GLN A 47 -10.25 -17.61 3.91
CA GLN A 47 -9.47 -18.24 4.97
C GLN A 47 -7.96 -18.20 4.67
N TYR A 48 -7.56 -18.55 3.45
CA TYR A 48 -6.15 -18.45 3.04
C TYR A 48 -5.68 -16.99 2.95
N GLY A 49 -6.51 -16.09 2.42
CA GLY A 49 -6.21 -14.67 2.36
C GLY A 49 -5.96 -14.08 3.75
N THR A 50 -6.83 -14.37 4.71
CA THR A 50 -6.68 -13.93 6.11
C THR A 50 -5.41 -14.51 6.75
N ILE A 51 -5.11 -15.80 6.57
CA ILE A 51 -3.89 -16.41 7.11
C ILE A 51 -2.63 -15.77 6.50
N GLN A 52 -2.63 -15.51 5.20
CA GLN A 52 -1.50 -14.85 4.51
C GLN A 52 -1.37 -13.38 4.94
N ASN A 53 -2.47 -12.68 5.12
CA ASN A 53 -2.47 -11.28 5.54
C ASN A 53 -2.08 -11.12 7.02
N GLN A 54 -2.43 -12.10 7.87
CA GLN A 54 -1.97 -12.16 9.25
C GLN A 54 -0.46 -12.40 9.34
N ARG A 55 0.10 -13.22 8.44
CA ARG A 55 1.56 -13.40 8.29
C ARG A 55 2.28 -12.16 7.77
N ARG A 56 1.57 -11.24 7.11
CA ARG A 56 2.08 -9.91 6.73
C ARG A 56 2.06 -8.89 7.87
N GLY A 57 1.74 -9.29 9.11
CA GLY A 57 1.77 -8.42 10.30
C GLY A 57 3.12 -7.76 10.61
N THR A 58 4.17 -8.06 9.85
CA THR A 58 5.50 -7.45 9.92
C THR A 58 5.93 -6.75 8.62
N CYS A 59 4.99 -6.34 7.75
CA CYS A 59 5.34 -5.29 6.79
C CYS A 59 5.46 -3.96 7.55
N GLY A 60 6.65 -3.70 8.07
CA GLY A 60 7.00 -2.45 8.72
C GLY A 60 6.68 -1.26 7.81
N ALA A 61 6.33 -0.13 8.43
CA ALA A 61 6.07 1.10 7.71
C ALA A 61 7.20 1.39 6.71
N PRO A 62 6.89 1.84 5.48
CA PRO A 62 7.90 2.28 4.53
C PRO A 62 8.84 3.26 5.24
N ARG A 63 10.15 2.98 5.18
CA ARG A 63 11.14 3.87 5.79
C ARG A 63 10.92 5.26 5.19
N PRO A 64 10.81 6.33 6.01
CA PRO A 64 10.62 7.69 5.51
C PRO A 64 11.72 8.15 4.54
N ILE A 65 12.87 7.47 4.56
CA ILE A 65 14.03 7.74 3.73
C ILE A 65 14.46 6.41 3.11
N ASP A 66 14.67 6.41 1.79
CA ASP A 66 15.24 5.28 1.05
C ASP A 66 16.76 5.16 1.29
N ASP A 67 17.36 4.02 0.94
CA ASP A 67 18.80 3.79 1.14
C ASP A 67 19.67 4.87 0.44
N ARG A 68 19.16 5.43 -0.66
CA ARG A 68 19.81 6.51 -1.40
C ARG A 68 19.77 7.82 -0.63
N GLY A 69 18.64 8.15 -0.02
CA GLY A 69 18.46 9.28 0.89
C GLY A 69 19.35 9.14 2.13
N GLU A 70 19.45 7.95 2.70
CA GLU A 70 20.33 7.70 3.84
C GLU A 70 21.80 7.90 3.46
N ARG A 71 22.23 7.42 2.28
CA ARG A 71 23.59 7.63 1.77
C ARG A 71 23.89 9.11 1.51
N ARG A 72 22.90 9.90 1.09
CA ARG A 72 23.03 11.37 0.93
C ARG A 72 23.18 12.04 2.29
N LEU A 73 22.33 11.72 3.26
CA LEU A 73 22.38 12.27 4.62
C LEU A 73 23.75 12.01 5.28
N ARG A 74 24.26 10.77 5.18
CA ARG A 74 25.59 10.41 5.69
C ARG A 74 26.72 11.22 5.04
N ARG A 75 26.60 11.60 3.76
CA ARG A 75 27.58 12.49 3.10
C ARG A 75 27.46 13.92 3.60
N CYS A 76 26.25 14.46 3.74
CA CYS A 76 26.03 15.81 4.25
C CYS A 76 26.56 15.97 5.68
N VAL A 77 26.27 15.01 6.58
CA VAL A 77 26.77 15.05 7.96
C VAL A 77 28.30 15.04 8.02
N ARG A 78 28.96 14.24 7.17
CA ARG A 78 30.43 14.21 7.09
C ARG A 78 31.03 15.49 6.54
N ALA A 79 30.42 16.06 5.50
CA ALA A 79 30.84 17.36 4.96
C ALA A 79 30.66 18.47 6.00
N ASN A 80 29.54 18.45 6.73
CA ASN A 80 29.25 19.41 7.78
C ASN A 80 30.28 19.36 8.92
N ARG A 81 30.62 18.15 9.41
CA ARG A 81 31.67 17.99 10.42
C ARG A 81 33.01 18.60 9.96
N ARG A 82 33.40 18.39 8.70
CA ARG A 82 34.64 18.96 8.13
C ARG A 82 34.59 20.47 7.94
N ALA A 83 33.39 21.03 7.73
CA ALA A 83 33.18 22.48 7.63
C ALA A 83 33.24 23.15 9.01
N THR A 84 32.77 22.48 10.08
CA THR A 84 32.91 22.99 11.45
C THR A 84 34.38 23.10 11.89
N ASP A 85 35.29 22.31 11.30
CA ASP A 85 36.74 22.39 11.55
C ASP A 85 37.43 23.59 10.84
N ARG A 86 36.73 24.36 9.99
CA ARG A 86 37.24 25.58 9.33
C ARG A 86 36.16 26.68 9.37
N PRO A 87 36.23 27.68 10.28
CA PRO A 87 35.09 28.55 10.60
C PRO A 87 34.66 29.56 9.52
N ASP A 88 35.34 29.66 8.38
CA ASP A 88 35.29 30.87 7.56
C ASP A 88 34.39 30.83 6.32
N GLU A 89 33.26 30.10 6.32
CA GLU A 89 32.22 30.37 5.30
C GLU A 89 30.79 29.89 5.69
N PRO A 90 29.87 30.81 6.07
CA PRO A 90 28.49 30.47 6.36
C PRO A 90 27.63 30.58 5.08
N ARG A 91 27.78 29.63 4.13
CA ARG A 91 26.89 29.59 2.94
C ARG A 91 26.37 28.21 2.53
N GLY A 92 26.96 27.10 2.99
CA GLY A 92 26.57 25.76 2.53
C GLY A 92 25.36 25.12 3.22
N TYR A 93 24.95 25.63 4.39
CA TYR A 93 24.01 24.93 5.28
C TYR A 93 22.57 24.89 4.74
N GLN A 94 22.14 25.91 4.00
CA GLN A 94 20.76 26.04 3.51
C GLN A 94 20.56 25.35 2.15
N GLU A 95 21.59 25.31 1.32
CA GLU A 95 21.52 24.71 -0.03
C GLU A 95 21.45 23.17 0.03
N CYS A 96 22.13 22.55 1.00
CA CYS A 96 22.17 21.09 1.16
C CYS A 96 20.79 20.49 1.51
N ILE A 97 19.99 21.19 2.30
CA ILE A 97 18.66 20.73 2.74
C ILE A 97 17.61 21.04 1.69
N LEU A 98 17.67 22.22 1.06
CA LEU A 98 16.63 22.68 0.13
C LEU A 98 16.78 22.14 -1.31
N ASN A 99 18.00 21.87 -1.80
CA ASN A 99 18.20 21.52 -3.22
C ASN A 99 17.86 20.05 -3.56
N LYS A 100 17.83 19.13 -2.58
CA LYS A 100 17.63 17.68 -2.85
C LYS A 100 16.42 17.05 -2.17
N GLY A 101 15.53 17.85 -1.58
CA GLY A 101 14.26 17.43 -0.99
C GLY A 101 13.05 17.42 -1.95
N SER A 102 13.13 18.10 -3.10
CA SER A 102 11.97 18.32 -3.99
C SER A 102 11.81 17.33 -5.16
N ALA A 103 12.43 16.15 -5.14
CA ALA A 103 12.25 15.19 -6.25
C ALA A 103 10.96 14.35 -6.16
N ASN A 104 10.04 14.66 -5.25
CA ASN A 104 8.78 13.92 -5.06
C ASN A 104 7.58 14.85 -4.84
N VAL A 105 7.26 15.77 -5.76
CA VAL A 105 5.93 16.41 -5.80
C VAL A 105 5.42 16.50 -7.24
N ALA A 106 4.26 15.86 -7.44
CA ALA A 106 3.23 16.09 -8.46
C ALA A 106 3.52 15.71 -9.93
N THR A 107 3.12 14.49 -10.25
CA THR A 107 2.35 14.12 -11.44
C THR A 107 1.16 15.09 -11.64
N HIS A 108 1.29 16.13 -12.45
CA HIS A 108 0.18 16.71 -13.22
C HIS A 108 0.77 17.39 -14.46
N GLY A 109 0.38 16.92 -15.66
CA GLY A 109 0.84 17.47 -16.94
C GLY A 109 0.38 18.92 -17.14
N PRO A 110 1.09 19.71 -17.97
CA PRO A 110 0.73 21.11 -18.20
C PRO A 110 -0.64 21.25 -18.87
N PRO A 111 -1.44 22.28 -18.55
CA PRO A 111 -2.73 22.51 -19.19
C PRO A 111 -2.56 22.90 -20.67
N GLN A 112 -3.33 22.23 -21.52
CA GLN A 112 -3.46 22.51 -22.95
C GLN A 112 -4.08 23.90 -23.15
N GLN A 113 -3.44 24.77 -23.93
CA GLN A 113 -4.02 26.03 -24.38
C GLN A 113 -4.82 25.77 -25.67
N THR A 114 -6.12 26.10 -25.66
CA THR A 114 -6.98 26.15 -26.85
C THR A 114 -6.80 27.48 -27.59
N PRO A 115 -6.59 27.50 -28.91
CA PRO A 115 -6.71 28.72 -29.70
C PRO A 115 -8.20 28.97 -30.04
N GLY A 116 -8.55 30.26 -30.09
CA GLY A 116 -9.87 30.75 -30.52
C GLY A 116 -10.06 30.80 -32.03
#